data_AF-A0A8I2ZR77-F1
#
_entry.id   AF-A0A8I2ZR77-F1
#
_cell.length_a   1.000
_cell.length_b   1.000
_cell.length_c   1.000
_cell.angle_alpha   90.00
_cell.angle_beta   90.00
_cell.angle_gamma   90.00
#
_symmetry.space_group_name_H-M   'P 1'
#
loop_
_entity.id
_entity.type
_entity.pdbx_description
1 polymer ?
#
loop_
_entity_poly.entity_id
_entity_poly.type
_entity_poly.pdbx_seq_one_letter_code
_entity_poly.pdbx_strand_id
1 'polypeptide(L)'
;MGLQPRGVGPSLRTAGPLSQSPELNHGIALSNDGRTLYASTPDKVFAWVYDPVIGKVSENNKTVIKDMYNAGHTSRTLLMSDKTPGLLVVSRGSEGNVDAMALRRASGHSQLRTLGTSGHRVHARWIGGFCHVSRQLEPRKSGRLRSF
;
A
#
# COMPACT_ATOMS: atom_id res chain seq x y z
N MET A 1 -6.57 52.53 -20.01
CA MET A 1 -6.65 51.34 -20.88
C MET A 1 -5.22 50.94 -21.22
N GLY A 2 -4.76 49.76 -20.79
CA GLY A 2 -3.38 49.29 -21.02
C GLY A 2 -2.92 48.35 -19.90
N LEU A 3 -2.86 47.07 -20.22
CA LEU A 3 -2.87 45.92 -19.30
C LEU A 3 -1.50 45.69 -18.62
N GLN A 4 -1.51 45.46 -17.30
CA GLN A 4 -0.38 44.82 -16.61
C GLN A 4 -0.27 43.35 -17.08
N PRO A 5 0.94 42.84 -17.38
CA PRO A 5 1.10 41.44 -17.74
C PRO A 5 0.68 40.58 -16.54
N ARG A 6 -0.28 39.67 -16.78
CA ARG A 6 -0.77 38.72 -15.79
C ARG A 6 0.41 37.92 -15.27
N GLY A 7 0.61 37.96 -13.95
CA GLY A 7 1.62 37.16 -13.27
C GLY A 7 1.53 35.71 -13.71
N VAL A 8 2.70 35.14 -14.00
CA VAL A 8 2.89 33.71 -14.22
C VAL A 8 2.19 32.98 -13.07
N GLY A 9 1.21 32.14 -13.41
CA GLY A 9 0.48 31.33 -12.43
C GLY A 9 1.44 30.53 -11.56
N PRO A 10 1.04 30.15 -10.33
CA PRO A 10 1.96 29.56 -9.37
C PRO A 10 2.68 28.36 -9.98
N SER A 11 4.00 28.52 -10.01
CA SER A 11 4.99 27.57 -10.50
C SER A 11 4.71 26.15 -9.98
N LEU A 12 5.03 25.16 -10.82
CA LEU A 12 4.96 23.73 -10.51
C LEU A 12 5.54 23.49 -9.12
N ARG A 13 4.67 23.10 -8.19
CA ARG A 13 4.96 22.93 -6.77
C ARG A 13 6.20 22.04 -6.61
N THR A 14 7.10 22.40 -5.71
CA THR A 14 8.29 21.62 -5.34
C THR A 14 7.96 20.13 -5.30
N ALA A 15 8.69 19.33 -6.08
CA ALA A 15 8.47 17.89 -6.16
C ALA A 15 8.53 17.28 -4.75
N GLY A 16 7.40 16.71 -4.31
CA GLY A 16 7.34 15.99 -3.03
C GLY A 16 8.08 14.65 -3.11
N PRO A 17 8.31 13.98 -1.98
CA PRO A 17 9.09 12.74 -1.93
C PRO A 17 8.52 11.63 -2.86
N LEU A 18 7.21 11.59 -3.10
CA LEU A 18 6.60 10.66 -4.06
C LEU A 18 7.07 10.88 -5.50
N SER A 19 7.25 12.14 -5.91
CA SER A 19 7.72 12.48 -7.26
C SER A 19 9.21 12.21 -7.44
N GLN A 20 9.94 11.95 -6.35
CA GLN A 20 11.36 11.58 -6.35
C GLN A 20 11.58 10.07 -6.19
N SER A 21 10.51 9.27 -6.17
CA SER A 21 10.56 7.80 -6.05
C SER A 21 10.25 7.13 -7.40
N PRO A 22 11.21 7.08 -8.35
CA PRO A 22 11.00 6.48 -9.68
C PRO A 22 10.66 4.99 -9.63
N GLU A 23 10.90 4.33 -8.50
CA GLU A 23 10.57 2.92 -8.28
C GLU A 23 9.08 2.65 -8.01
N LEU A 24 8.29 3.68 -7.67
CA LEU A 24 6.83 3.56 -7.55
C LEU A 24 6.22 3.40 -8.94
N ASN A 25 5.41 2.37 -9.15
CA ASN A 25 4.98 1.99 -10.50
C ASN A 25 3.48 1.91 -10.73
N HIS A 26 2.66 1.59 -9.71
CA HIS A 26 1.24 1.31 -9.96
C HIS A 26 0.35 1.50 -8.73
N GLY A 27 0.55 0.69 -7.68
CA GLY A 27 -0.38 0.64 -6.56
C GLY A 27 -0.39 1.93 -5.74
N ILE A 28 -1.59 2.45 -5.48
CA ILE A 28 -1.85 3.59 -4.60
C ILE A 28 -3.15 3.34 -3.83
N ALA A 29 -3.17 3.63 -2.53
CA ALA A 29 -4.39 3.56 -1.73
C ALA A 29 -4.33 4.55 -0.57
N LEU A 30 -5.47 5.10 -0.18
CA LEU A 30 -5.62 5.84 1.07
C LEU A 30 -6.19 4.93 2.15
N SER A 31 -5.74 5.14 3.38
CA SER A 31 -6.42 4.63 4.58
C SER A 31 -7.85 5.18 4.67
N ASN A 32 -8.73 4.45 5.35
CA ASN A 32 -10.14 4.85 5.47
C ASN A 32 -10.34 6.19 6.18
N ASP A 33 -9.39 6.65 7.00
CA ASP A 33 -9.43 7.97 7.64
C ASP A 33 -8.81 9.09 6.80
N GLY A 34 -8.24 8.75 5.63
CA GLY A 34 -7.60 9.68 4.71
C GLY A 34 -6.28 10.26 5.22
N ARG A 35 -5.63 9.66 6.25
CA ARG A 35 -4.42 10.23 6.88
C ARG A 35 -3.14 9.46 6.61
N THR A 36 -3.25 8.31 5.94
CA THR A 36 -2.11 7.51 5.49
C THR A 36 -2.26 7.20 4.00
N LEU A 37 -1.21 7.51 3.23
CA LEU A 37 -1.08 7.11 1.83
C LEU A 37 -0.19 5.88 1.73
N TYR A 38 -0.65 4.88 1.00
CA TYR A 38 0.13 3.70 0.62
C TYR A 38 0.48 3.78 -0.86
N ALA A 39 1.71 3.44 -1.20
CA ALA A 39 2.12 3.29 -2.60
C ALA A 39 3.11 2.14 -2.75
N SER A 40 3.16 1.55 -3.94
CA SER A 40 3.92 0.33 -4.20
C SER A 40 5.02 0.48 -5.25
N THR A 41 6.10 -0.23 -5.00
CA THR A 41 7.12 -0.60 -6.00
C THR A 41 6.91 -2.06 -6.40
N PRO A 42 7.71 -2.61 -7.34
CA PRO A 42 7.72 -4.05 -7.58
C PRO A 42 8.05 -4.90 -6.34
N ASP A 43 8.79 -4.36 -5.37
CA ASP A 43 9.30 -5.11 -4.21
C ASP A 43 8.59 -4.78 -2.90
N LYS A 44 8.12 -3.54 -2.74
CA LYS A 44 7.72 -3.00 -1.43
C LYS A 44 6.41 -2.25 -1.51
N VAL A 45 5.71 -2.21 -0.38
CA VAL A 45 4.67 -1.22 -0.12
C VAL A 45 5.16 -0.31 0.99
N PHE A 46 5.10 0.97 0.71
CA PHE A 46 5.43 2.03 1.64
C PHE A 46 4.14 2.69 2.16
N ALA A 47 4.24 3.29 3.34
CA ALA A 47 3.20 4.10 3.95
C ALA A 47 3.79 5.46 4.36
N TRP A 48 3.06 6.53 4.07
CA TRP A 48 3.37 7.88 4.50
C TRP A 48 2.22 8.47 5.31
N VAL A 49 2.53 9.35 6.26
CA VAL A 49 1.52 10.26 6.81
C VAL A 49 1.08 11.18 5.68
N TYR A 50 -0.22 11.35 5.49
CA TYR A 50 -0.82 12.17 4.44
C TYR A 50 -1.66 13.28 5.06
N ASP A 51 -1.42 14.51 4.60
CA ASP A 51 -2.23 15.67 4.90
C ASP A 51 -3.16 15.95 3.71
N PRO A 52 -4.48 15.66 3.84
CA PRO A 52 -5.44 15.88 2.77
C PRO A 52 -5.76 17.36 2.52
N VAL A 53 -5.46 18.26 3.46
CA VAL A 53 -5.75 19.70 3.32
C VAL A 53 -4.79 20.32 2.30
N ILE A 54 -3.51 19.97 2.39
CA ILE A 54 -2.46 20.52 1.51
C ILE A 54 -2.03 19.54 0.41
N GLY A 55 -2.53 18.31 0.44
CA GLY A 55 -2.23 17.27 -0.55
C GLY A 55 -0.78 16.82 -0.51
N LYS A 56 -0.18 16.70 0.68
CA LYS A 56 1.23 16.31 0.84
C LYS A 56 1.38 15.10 1.75
N VAL A 57 2.45 14.34 1.50
CA VAL A 57 2.91 13.29 2.40
C VAL A 57 4.07 13.78 3.27
N SER A 58 4.34 13.09 4.37
CA SER A 58 5.56 13.25 5.16
C SER A 58 6.82 13.04 4.31
N GLU A 59 7.95 13.63 4.72
CA GLU A 59 9.24 13.43 4.06
C GLU A 59 9.67 11.96 4.08
N ASN A 60 9.52 11.32 5.24
CA ASN A 60 9.90 9.92 5.44
C ASN A 60 8.70 8.99 5.24
N ASN A 61 9.00 7.80 4.73
CA ASN A 61 8.06 6.69 4.60
C ASN A 61 8.39 5.56 5.56
N LYS A 62 7.45 4.63 5.71
CA LYS A 62 7.65 3.35 6.39
C LYS A 62 7.40 2.21 5.42
N THR A 63 8.30 1.25 5.34
CA THR A 63 8.04 -0.03 4.65
C THR A 63 7.05 -0.86 5.48
N VAL A 64 5.93 -1.26 4.88
CA VAL A 64 4.90 -2.10 5.53
C VAL A 64 4.80 -3.51 4.94
N ILE A 65 5.22 -3.68 3.69
CA ILE A 65 5.39 -4.99 3.02
C ILE A 65 6.69 -4.93 2.21
N LYS A 66 7.40 -6.06 2.12
CA LYS A 66 8.67 -6.23 1.41
C LYS A 66 8.76 -7.63 0.80
N ASP A 67 9.86 -7.89 0.07
CA ASP A 67 10.21 -9.18 -0.50
C ASP A 67 9.19 -9.66 -1.57
N MET A 68 8.63 -8.70 -2.31
CA MET A 68 7.65 -8.98 -3.37
C MET A 68 8.26 -8.93 -4.78
N TYR A 69 9.54 -8.62 -4.93
CA TYR A 69 10.14 -8.48 -6.26
C TYR A 69 10.05 -9.77 -7.07
N ASN A 70 9.73 -9.60 -8.35
CA ASN A 70 9.72 -10.64 -9.36
C ASN A 70 9.76 -9.91 -10.74
N ALA A 71 10.50 -10.41 -11.74
CA ALA A 71 10.80 -9.72 -12.99
C ALA A 71 9.61 -9.57 -13.94
N GLY A 72 8.71 -10.56 -14.04
CA GLY A 72 7.58 -10.53 -14.98
C GLY A 72 6.54 -9.48 -14.64
N HIS A 73 5.51 -9.85 -13.89
CA HIS A 73 4.45 -8.92 -13.50
C HIS A 73 4.88 -8.11 -12.28
N THR A 74 5.34 -6.88 -12.49
CA THR A 74 5.95 -6.02 -11.46
C THR A 74 4.97 -5.06 -10.76
N SER A 75 3.72 -4.96 -11.19
CA SER A 75 2.72 -4.12 -10.50
C SER A 75 2.28 -4.75 -9.17
N ARG A 76 2.03 -3.94 -8.14
CA ARG A 76 1.47 -4.37 -6.85
C ARG A 76 0.22 -3.56 -6.51
N THR A 77 -0.92 -3.91 -7.11
CA THR A 77 -2.19 -3.20 -6.89
C THR A 77 -2.56 -3.21 -5.41
N LEU A 78 -3.00 -2.05 -4.92
CA LEU A 78 -3.40 -1.84 -3.53
C LEU A 78 -4.90 -1.50 -3.47
N LEU A 79 -5.60 -2.09 -2.50
CA LEU A 79 -7.00 -1.76 -2.23
C LEU A 79 -7.22 -1.71 -0.72
N MET A 80 -7.63 -0.54 -0.21
CA MET A 80 -8.12 -0.44 1.17
C MET A 80 -9.57 -0.91 1.23
N SER A 81 -9.89 -1.80 2.17
CA SER A 81 -11.25 -2.31 2.30
C SER A 81 -12.16 -1.28 2.98
N ASP A 82 -13.29 -0.95 2.35
CA ASP A 82 -14.36 -0.16 2.98
C ASP A 82 -15.21 -1.00 3.93
N LYS A 83 -15.37 -2.30 3.62
CA LYS A 83 -16.15 -3.23 4.45
C LYS A 83 -15.44 -3.57 5.77
N THR A 84 -14.11 -3.68 5.72
CA THR A 84 -13.29 -3.99 6.89
C THR A 84 -12.18 -2.94 7.01
N PRO A 85 -12.46 -1.76 7.61
CA PRO A 85 -11.49 -0.68 7.71
C PRO A 85 -10.15 -1.12 8.32
N GLY A 86 -9.06 -0.66 7.73
CA GLY A 86 -7.69 -1.04 8.11
C GLY A 86 -7.21 -2.37 7.54
N LEU A 87 -7.97 -3.02 6.66
CA LEU A 87 -7.51 -4.17 5.89
C LEU A 87 -7.05 -3.71 4.50
N LEU A 88 -5.74 -3.77 4.25
CA LEU A 88 -5.14 -3.49 2.95
C LEU A 88 -4.97 -4.78 2.17
N VAL A 89 -5.57 -4.88 0.98
CA VAL A 89 -5.37 -5.97 0.03
C VAL A 89 -4.24 -5.58 -0.93
N VAL A 90 -3.36 -6.53 -1.21
CA VAL A 90 -2.23 -6.37 -2.13
C VAL A 90 -2.21 -7.51 -3.14
N SER A 91 -2.06 -7.15 -4.41
CA SER A 91 -1.87 -8.11 -5.51
C SER A 91 -0.39 -8.29 -5.82
N ARG A 92 0.04 -9.52 -6.07
CA ARG A 92 1.34 -9.86 -6.66
C ARG A 92 1.13 -10.84 -7.82
N GLY A 93 1.63 -10.46 -8.99
CA GLY A 93 1.52 -11.26 -10.20
C GLY A 93 2.53 -12.42 -10.26
N SER A 94 2.59 -13.08 -11.42
CA SER A 94 3.52 -14.16 -11.70
C SER A 94 4.89 -13.66 -12.15
N GLU A 95 5.91 -14.53 -12.08
CA GLU A 95 7.26 -14.27 -12.62
C GLU A 95 7.35 -14.28 -14.14
N GLY A 96 6.42 -14.96 -14.80
CA GLY A 96 6.35 -15.01 -16.25
C GLY A 96 5.01 -15.55 -16.71
N ASN A 97 4.91 -15.82 -18.01
CA ASN A 97 3.71 -16.39 -18.60
C ASN A 97 3.34 -17.75 -17.98
N VAL A 98 4.35 -18.59 -17.71
CA VAL A 98 4.21 -19.84 -16.97
C VAL A 98 5.09 -19.78 -15.73
N ASP A 99 4.48 -19.77 -14.56
CA ASP A 99 5.17 -19.64 -13.28
C ASP A 99 4.91 -20.87 -12.40
N ALA A 100 5.85 -21.81 -12.43
CA ALA A 100 5.77 -23.02 -11.62
C ALA A 100 5.74 -22.73 -10.10
N MET A 101 6.29 -21.60 -9.66
CA MET A 101 6.29 -21.23 -8.25
C MET A 101 4.92 -20.78 -7.77
N ALA A 102 4.01 -20.37 -8.65
CA ALA A 102 2.63 -20.05 -8.32
C ALA A 102 1.85 -21.25 -7.73
N LEU A 103 2.29 -22.49 -8.02
CA LEU A 103 1.72 -23.71 -7.42
C LEU A 103 1.97 -23.80 -5.91
N ARG A 104 2.97 -23.09 -5.41
CA ARG A 104 3.35 -23.08 -3.99
C ARG A 104 2.83 -21.82 -3.34
N ARG A 105 1.82 -21.92 -2.46
CA ARG A 105 1.28 -20.78 -1.69
C ARG A 105 2.36 -19.94 -0.98
N ALA A 106 3.45 -20.57 -0.54
CA ALA A 106 4.55 -19.90 0.14
C ALA A 106 5.44 -19.04 -0.78
N SER A 107 5.35 -19.17 -2.11
CA SER A 107 6.21 -18.44 -3.04
C SER A 107 5.91 -16.94 -3.10
N GLY A 108 4.68 -16.54 -2.78
CA GLY A 108 4.29 -15.16 -2.98
C GLY A 108 3.56 -14.89 -4.30
N HIS A 109 3.70 -15.76 -5.31
CA HIS A 109 3.37 -15.46 -6.70
C HIS A 109 1.90 -15.72 -7.03
N SER A 110 1.35 -14.92 -7.95
CA SER A 110 -0.01 -15.08 -8.50
C SER A 110 -1.11 -15.17 -7.43
N GLN A 111 -1.08 -14.27 -6.46
CA GLN A 111 -2.03 -14.29 -5.34
C GLN A 111 -2.36 -12.88 -4.85
N LEU A 112 -3.47 -12.79 -4.13
CA LEU A 112 -3.83 -11.64 -3.30
C LEU A 112 -3.60 -11.96 -1.83
N ARG A 113 -3.05 -11.01 -1.08
CA ARG A 113 -2.89 -11.12 0.38
C ARG A 113 -3.36 -9.86 1.08
N THR A 114 -3.69 -10.01 2.36
CA THR A 114 -4.17 -8.91 3.18
C THR A 114 -3.20 -8.58 4.30
N LEU A 115 -2.97 -7.30 4.54
CA LEU A 115 -2.26 -6.77 5.70
C LEU A 115 -3.22 -5.97 6.57
N GLY A 116 -3.23 -6.25 7.88
CA GLY A 116 -3.85 -5.36 8.85
C GLY A 116 -2.96 -4.15 9.11
N THR A 117 -3.46 -2.94 8.84
CA THR A 117 -2.71 -1.71 9.06
C THR A 117 -2.80 -1.29 10.53
N SER A 118 -1.71 -0.73 11.06
CA SER A 118 -1.61 -0.46 12.49
C SER A 118 -2.61 0.62 12.91
N GLY A 119 -3.70 0.18 13.53
CA GLY A 119 -4.88 0.94 13.94
C GLY A 119 -6.08 0.01 14.12
N HIS A 120 -6.12 -1.09 13.35
CA HIS A 120 -7.09 -2.16 13.47
C HIS A 120 -6.41 -3.53 13.39
N ARG A 121 -6.35 -4.26 14.52
CA ARG A 121 -5.97 -5.68 14.49
C ARG A 121 -7.15 -6.47 13.97
N VAL A 122 -7.03 -6.95 12.74
CA VAL A 122 -7.96 -7.90 12.13
C VAL A 122 -7.51 -9.30 12.55
N HIS A 123 -8.24 -9.89 13.50
CA HIS A 123 -8.04 -11.29 13.87
C HIS A 123 -8.89 -12.14 12.92
N ALA A 124 -8.25 -12.76 11.93
CA ALA A 124 -8.86 -13.81 11.13
C ALA A 124 -8.68 -15.15 11.87
N ARG A 125 -9.78 -15.73 12.36
CA ARG A 125 -9.79 -17.07 12.96
C ARG A 125 -10.44 -18.03 11.98
N TRP A 126 -9.70 -19.08 11.62
CA TRP A 126 -10.26 -20.20 10.87
C TRP A 126 -11.04 -21.10 11.82
N ILE A 127 -12.35 -21.24 11.60
CA ILE A 127 -13.20 -22.19 12.32
C ILE A 127 -13.96 -22.99 11.25
N GLY A 128 -13.73 -24.30 11.18
CA GLY A 128 -14.49 -25.21 10.30
C GLY A 128 -14.44 -24.88 8.80
N GLY A 129 -13.32 -24.38 8.27
CA GLY A 129 -13.18 -24.08 6.84
C GLY A 129 -13.74 -22.74 6.38
N PHE A 130 -14.36 -21.96 7.27
CA PHE A 130 -14.77 -20.58 7.01
C PHE A 130 -13.84 -19.59 7.73
N CYS A 131 -13.51 -18.49 7.05
CA CYS A 131 -12.79 -17.38 7.64
C CYS A 131 -13.79 -16.49 8.40
N HIS A 132 -13.72 -16.46 9.73
CA HIS A 132 -14.49 -15.55 10.56
C HIS A 132 -13.60 -14.39 11.00
N VAL A 133 -13.99 -13.16 10.68
CA VAL A 133 -13.26 -11.94 11.02
C VAL A 133 -13.98 -11.27 12.17
N SER A 134 -13.38 -11.28 13.36
CA SER A 134 -13.91 -10.62 14.55
C SER A 134 -12.96 -9.51 15.04
N ARG A 135 -13.55 -8.36 15.38
CA ARG A 135 -12.86 -7.12 15.81
C ARG A 135 -12.60 -7.21 17.31
N GLN A 136 -11.35 -7.21 17.74
CA GLN A 136 -10.99 -6.99 19.14
C GLN A 136 -9.98 -5.85 19.24
N LEU A 137 -10.34 -4.81 20.01
CA LEU A 137 -9.49 -3.66 20.29
C LEU A 137 -8.60 -4.02 21.49
N GLU A 138 -7.34 -4.36 21.25
CA GLU A 138 -6.35 -4.62 22.32
C GLU A 138 -5.14 -3.69 22.18
N PRO A 139 -4.57 -3.20 23.31
CA PRO A 139 -3.39 -2.33 23.29
C PRO A 139 -2.13 -3.06 22.78
N ARG A 140 -1.24 -2.27 22.14
CA ARG A 140 -0.08 -2.74 21.38
C ARG A 140 0.82 -3.72 22.16
N LYS A 141 0.94 -4.95 21.65
CA LYS A 141 2.17 -5.75 21.78
C LYS A 141 2.91 -5.79 20.44
N SER A 142 4.19 -5.43 20.51
CA SER A 142 5.21 -5.47 19.45
C SER A 142 5.05 -6.70 18.53
N GLY A 143 4.80 -6.47 17.25
CA GLY A 143 4.46 -7.50 16.26
C GLY A 143 5.64 -7.90 15.38
N ARG A 144 5.98 -9.19 15.39
CA ARG A 144 6.95 -9.87 14.53
C ARG A 144 6.49 -9.85 13.06
N LEU A 145 7.35 -9.39 12.16
CA LEU A 145 7.15 -9.37 10.70
C LEU A 145 7.03 -10.80 10.15
N ARG A 146 6.02 -11.06 9.32
CA ARG A 146 5.91 -12.29 8.51
C ARG A 146 6.39 -11.97 7.09
N SER A 147 7.23 -12.83 6.54
CA SER A 147 7.67 -12.78 5.14
C SER A 147 6.49 -13.03 4.19
N PHE A 148 6.49 -12.34 3.06
CA PHE A 148 5.44 -12.41 2.03
C PHE A 148 5.79 -13.40 0.93
#